data_AF-A0A7V4ENZ3-F1
#
_entry.id   AF-A0A7V4ENZ3-F1
#
_cell.length_a   1.000
_cell.length_b   1.000
_cell.length_c   1.000
_cell.angle_alpha   90.00
_cell.angle_beta   90.00
_cell.angle_gamma   90.00
#
_symmetry.space_group_name_H-M   'P 1'
#
loop_
_entity.id
_entity.type
_entity.pdbx_description
1 polymer ?
#
loop_
_entity_poly.entity_id
_entity_poly.type
_entity_poly.pdbx_seq_one_letter_code
_entity_poly.pdbx_strand_id
1 'polypeptide(L)'
;MYIGSNADITYTEITGYAIGVLNGGAITAFHHNNVYGNTQYQFKNQRPVGRGGISLGNNWWGTTDLSAAPNLPFIYDYYDNLNSSAVDVTPILTAPEPTAGDPD
;
A
#
# COMPACT_ATOMS: atom_id res chain seq x y z
N MET A 1 -7.86 5.40 4.85
CA MET A 1 -8.75 4.24 5.08
C MET A 1 -8.15 3.32 6.14
N TYR A 2 -8.93 2.72 7.05
CA TYR A 2 -8.46 1.72 8.01
C TYR A 2 -8.91 0.31 7.63
N ILE A 3 -8.00 -0.67 7.72
CA ILE A 3 -8.27 -2.09 7.45
C ILE A 3 -8.06 -2.88 8.76
N GLY A 4 -9.16 -3.38 9.33
CA GLY A 4 -9.16 -4.17 10.57
C GLY A 4 -9.33 -5.69 10.37
N SER A 5 -9.71 -6.13 9.17
CA SER A 5 -9.99 -7.53 8.82
C SER A 5 -9.69 -7.78 7.33
N ASN A 6 -9.92 -9.02 6.86
CA ASN A 6 -9.80 -9.38 5.43
C ASN A 6 -10.47 -8.32 4.55
N ALA A 7 -9.68 -7.74 3.67
CA ALA A 7 -10.12 -6.73 2.72
C ALA A 7 -9.53 -7.04 1.34
N ASP A 8 -10.39 -6.90 0.34
CA ASP A 8 -10.03 -6.85 -1.07
C ASP A 8 -10.19 -5.41 -1.53
N ILE A 9 -9.07 -4.77 -1.86
CA ILE A 9 -9.02 -3.38 -2.31
C ILE A 9 -8.33 -3.38 -3.66
N THR A 10 -9.12 -3.17 -4.70
CA THR A 10 -8.65 -3.15 -6.08
C THR A 10 -9.29 -1.98 -6.80
N TYR A 11 -8.64 -1.48 -7.85
CA TYR A 11 -9.20 -0.42 -8.70
C TYR A 11 -9.68 0.80 -7.91
N THR A 12 -8.95 1.18 -6.87
CA THR A 12 -9.31 2.31 -5.99
C THR A 12 -8.30 3.45 -6.11
N GLU A 13 -8.80 4.69 -6.11
CA GLU A 13 -7.99 5.91 -5.97
C GLU A 13 -7.89 6.33 -4.49
N ILE A 14 -6.68 6.37 -3.93
CA ILE A 14 -6.41 6.68 -2.53
C ILE A 14 -5.39 7.83 -2.46
N THR A 15 -5.91 9.06 -2.45
CA THR A 15 -5.09 10.29 -2.49
C THR A 15 -5.62 11.37 -1.54
N GLY A 16 -4.75 12.31 -1.13
CA GLY A 16 -5.11 13.47 -0.33
C GLY A 16 -5.30 13.25 1.17
N TYR A 17 -4.94 12.07 1.70
CA TYR A 17 -4.99 11.77 3.13
C TYR A 17 -3.64 11.95 3.82
N ALA A 18 -3.63 12.07 5.16
CA ALA A 18 -2.39 11.93 5.91
C ALA A 18 -1.81 10.51 5.76
N ILE A 19 -2.65 9.51 6.00
CA ILE A 19 -2.33 8.10 5.81
C ILE A 19 -3.35 7.54 4.81
N GLY A 20 -2.90 7.14 3.62
CA GLY A 20 -3.75 6.55 2.59
C GLY A 20 -4.42 5.29 3.10
N VAL A 21 -3.62 4.31 3.53
CA VAL A 21 -4.07 3.05 4.12
C VAL A 21 -3.40 2.80 5.47
N LEU A 22 -4.20 2.52 6.49
CA LEU A 22 -3.74 2.05 7.80
C LEU A 22 -4.14 0.58 7.95
N ASN A 23 -3.18 -0.33 7.86
CA ASN A 23 -3.44 -1.77 7.92
C ASN A 23 -3.14 -2.36 9.31
N GLY A 24 -4.18 -2.82 10.00
CA GLY A 24 -4.04 -3.66 11.19
C GLY A 24 -4.43 -5.13 10.96
N GLY A 25 -5.01 -5.44 9.80
CA GLY A 25 -5.64 -6.72 9.48
C GLY A 25 -4.88 -7.56 8.47
N ALA A 26 -5.48 -8.68 8.07
CA ALA A 26 -5.07 -9.42 6.89
C ALA A 26 -5.65 -8.76 5.63
N ILE A 27 -4.88 -8.77 4.55
CA ILE A 27 -5.28 -8.27 3.23
C ILE A 27 -5.27 -9.48 2.31
N THR A 28 -6.38 -9.71 1.61
CA THR A 28 -6.53 -10.83 0.67
C THR A 28 -6.18 -10.40 -0.75
N ALA A 29 -6.51 -9.16 -1.14
CA ALA A 29 -6.07 -8.54 -2.37
C ALA A 29 -5.82 -7.03 -2.19
N PHE A 30 -4.67 -6.54 -2.67
CA PHE A 30 -4.37 -5.11 -2.76
C PHE A 30 -3.52 -4.85 -4.00
N HIS A 31 -4.19 -4.66 -5.14
CA HIS A 31 -3.54 -4.49 -6.44
C HIS A 31 -4.42 -3.65 -7.39
N HIS A 32 -3.83 -3.08 -8.43
CA HIS A 32 -4.49 -2.18 -9.38
C HIS A 32 -5.09 -0.95 -8.71
N ASN A 33 -4.47 -0.43 -7.66
CA ASN A 33 -4.88 0.82 -7.01
C ASN A 33 -3.92 1.96 -7.37
N ASN A 34 -4.44 3.18 -7.30
CA ASN A 34 -3.64 4.41 -7.34
C ASN A 34 -3.50 4.96 -5.92
N VAL A 35 -2.30 4.85 -5.34
CA VAL A 35 -2.01 5.30 -3.96
C VAL A 35 -0.87 6.31 -3.99
N TYR A 36 -1.21 7.59 -4.08
CA TYR A 36 -0.24 8.67 -4.23
C TYR A 36 -0.75 9.95 -3.56
N GLY A 37 0.11 10.96 -3.39
CA GLY A 37 -0.29 12.27 -2.89
C GLY A 37 -0.73 12.31 -1.41
N ASN A 38 -0.63 11.19 -0.67
CA ASN A 38 -0.84 11.18 0.78
C ASN A 38 0.39 11.78 1.51
N THR A 39 0.15 12.53 2.60
CA THR A 39 1.17 13.44 3.16
C THR A 39 2.11 12.82 4.19
N GLN A 40 1.72 11.72 4.85
CA GLN A 40 2.55 11.01 5.83
C GLN A 40 2.91 9.60 5.36
N TYR A 41 1.93 8.79 4.97
CA TYR A 41 2.14 7.46 4.42
C TYR A 41 1.11 7.13 3.33
N GLN A 42 1.53 6.49 2.24
CA GLN A 42 0.67 5.82 1.28
C GLN A 42 0.06 4.57 1.94
N PHE A 43 0.91 3.77 2.61
CA PHE A 43 0.51 2.56 3.31
C PHE A 43 1.27 2.43 4.62
N LYS A 44 0.54 2.32 5.72
CA LYS A 44 1.10 2.07 7.05
C LYS A 44 0.69 0.70 7.55
N ASN A 45 1.63 -0.22 7.59
CA ASN A 45 1.44 -1.54 8.16
C ASN A 45 1.64 -1.50 9.68
N GLN A 46 0.63 -1.95 10.41
CA GLN A 46 0.67 -2.19 11.85
C GLN A 46 0.38 -3.66 12.18
N ARG A 47 0.23 -4.50 11.16
CA ARG A 47 -0.01 -5.93 11.34
C ARG A 47 1.23 -6.56 11.99
N PRO A 48 1.10 -7.25 13.14
CA PRO A 48 2.25 -7.80 13.85
C PRO A 48 3.07 -8.78 13.01
N VAL A 49 4.38 -8.79 13.23
CA VAL A 49 5.30 -9.78 12.67
C VAL A 49 4.84 -11.21 12.97
N GLY A 50 5.16 -12.16 12.10
CA GLY A 50 4.73 -13.56 12.22
C GLY A 50 3.31 -13.83 11.70
N ARG A 51 2.59 -12.81 11.22
CA ARG A 51 1.28 -12.96 10.55
C ARG A 51 1.41 -13.23 9.03
N GLY A 52 2.64 -13.33 8.52
CA GLY A 52 2.94 -13.43 7.08
C GLY A 52 3.15 -12.06 6.43
N GLY A 53 3.87 -12.04 5.31
CA GLY A 53 4.09 -10.84 4.49
C GLY A 53 2.81 -10.39 3.79
N ILE A 54 2.77 -9.12 3.37
CA ILE A 54 1.65 -8.54 2.64
C ILE A 54 2.13 -8.21 1.23
N SER A 55 1.45 -8.74 0.21
CA SER A 55 1.71 -8.33 -1.17
C SER A 55 0.89 -7.09 -1.49
N LEU A 56 1.58 -6.05 -1.93
CA LEU A 56 1.07 -4.76 -2.38
C LEU A 56 1.62 -4.44 -3.79
N GLY A 57 1.99 -5.47 -4.55
CA GLY A 57 2.42 -5.35 -5.94
C GLY A 57 1.27 -4.92 -6.87
N ASN A 58 1.64 -4.50 -8.06
CA ASN A 58 0.75 -4.03 -9.12
C ASN A 58 -0.11 -2.83 -8.73
N ASN A 59 0.39 -1.94 -7.87
CA ASN A 59 -0.23 -0.65 -7.58
C ASN A 59 0.62 0.49 -8.13
N TRP A 60 -0.01 1.63 -8.43
CA TRP A 60 0.68 2.87 -8.72
C TRP A 60 0.92 3.64 -7.43
N TRP A 61 2.19 3.92 -7.12
CA TRP A 61 2.59 4.60 -5.88
C TRP A 61 2.95 6.07 -6.08
N GLY A 62 2.68 6.63 -7.28
CA GLY A 62 3.08 7.99 -7.63
C GLY A 62 4.51 8.12 -8.14
N THR A 63 5.24 7.02 -8.33
CA THR A 63 6.63 7.02 -8.84
C THR A 63 6.93 5.74 -9.62
N THR A 64 7.87 5.81 -10.55
CA THR A 64 8.46 4.65 -11.26
C THR A 64 9.82 4.25 -10.69
N ASP A 65 10.36 5.03 -9.74
CA ASP A 65 11.69 4.81 -9.19
C ASP A 65 11.67 3.74 -8.09
N LEU A 66 12.03 2.51 -8.48
CA LEU A 66 12.15 1.37 -7.57
C LEU A 66 13.34 1.50 -6.59
N SER A 67 14.29 2.42 -6.79
CA SER A 67 15.32 2.69 -5.78
C SER A 67 14.71 3.36 -4.53
N ALA A 68 13.54 3.98 -4.70
CA ALA A 68 12.68 4.37 -3.60
C ALA A 68 11.84 3.21 -3.07
N ALA A 69 11.67 2.05 -3.70
CA ALA A 69 10.69 1.03 -3.27
C ALA A 69 10.94 0.41 -1.87
N PRO A 70 12.18 0.03 -1.48
CA PRO A 70 12.45 -0.43 -0.11
C PRO A 70 12.46 0.72 0.92
N ASN A 71 12.44 1.98 0.47
CA ASN A 71 12.49 3.19 1.27
C ASN A 71 11.45 4.20 0.81
N LEU A 72 10.27 3.73 0.36
CA LEU A 72 9.25 4.64 -0.16
C LEU A 72 8.96 5.49 1.07
N PRO A 73 9.19 6.81 1.08
CA PRO A 73 9.09 7.62 2.31
C PRO A 73 7.67 7.68 2.87
N PHE A 74 6.79 6.82 2.36
CA PHE A 74 5.38 6.72 2.57
C PHE A 74 4.90 5.24 2.75
N ILE A 75 5.77 4.24 2.73
CA ILE A 75 5.43 2.88 3.20
C ILE A 75 6.04 2.73 4.59
N TYR A 76 5.24 2.32 5.58
CA TYR A 76 5.72 2.01 6.92
C TYR A 76 5.52 0.53 7.21
N ASP A 77 6.59 -0.24 7.42
CA ASP A 77 6.52 -1.69 7.61
C ASP A 77 7.56 -2.25 8.61
N TYR A 78 7.96 -3.52 8.45
CA TYR A 78 9.00 -4.17 9.24
C TYR A 78 10.32 -3.37 9.27
N TYR A 79 10.72 -2.76 8.16
CA TYR A 79 11.98 -2.03 8.08
C TYR A 79 11.96 -0.72 8.89
N ASP A 80 10.78 -0.13 9.08
CA ASP A 80 10.58 1.02 9.98
C ASP A 80 10.29 0.59 11.44
N ASN A 81 9.66 -0.57 11.61
CA ASN A 81 9.27 -1.11 12.90
C ASN A 81 9.27 -2.63 12.89
N LEU A 82 10.28 -3.20 13.55
CA LEU A 82 10.52 -4.64 13.65
C LEU A 82 9.36 -5.45 14.27
N ASN A 83 8.37 -4.78 14.87
CA ASN A 83 7.16 -5.44 15.38
C ASN A 83 6.08 -5.65 14.31
N SER A 84 6.23 -5.06 13.13
CA SER A 84 5.27 -5.17 12.01
C SER A 84 5.74 -6.19 10.98
N SER A 85 4.82 -6.83 10.24
CA SER A 85 5.19 -7.65 9.09
C SER A 85 5.80 -6.82 7.97
N ALA A 86 6.66 -7.44 7.15
CA ALA A 86 7.17 -6.82 5.94
C ALA A 86 6.09 -6.75 4.86
N VAL A 87 6.20 -5.76 3.98
CA VAL A 87 5.39 -5.65 2.77
C VAL A 87 6.24 -5.83 1.52
N ASP A 88 5.65 -6.38 0.47
CA ASP A 88 6.26 -6.49 -0.85
C ASP A 88 5.47 -5.65 -1.84
N VAL A 89 6.09 -4.59 -2.35
CA VAL A 89 5.49 -3.68 -3.32
C VAL A 89 5.85 -4.03 -4.77
N THR A 90 6.59 -5.12 -5.00
CA THR A 90 7.11 -5.46 -6.33
C THR A 90 6.21 -6.43 -7.09
N PRO A 91 5.99 -6.22 -8.41
CA PRO A 91 6.35 -5.03 -9.17
C PRO A 91 5.44 -3.83 -8.85
N ILE A 92 5.89 -2.61 -9.12
CA ILE A 92 5.01 -1.42 -9.11
C ILE A 92 4.48 -1.16 -10.52
N LEU A 93 3.33 -0.49 -10.63
CA LEU A 93 2.88 0.05 -11.92
C LEU A 93 3.81 1.18 -12.36
N THR A 94 3.99 1.35 -13.68
CA THR A 94 4.83 2.42 -14.24
C THR A 94 4.05 3.68 -14.61
N ALA A 95 2.72 3.63 -14.47
CA ALA A 95 1.78 4.73 -14.66
C ALA A 95 0.57 4.51 -13.75
N PRO A 96 -0.27 5.53 -13.51
CA PRO A 96 -1.56 5.36 -12.85
C PRO A 96 -2.41 4.27 -13.53
N GLU A 97 -3.11 3.47 -12.73
CA GLU A 97 -4.16 2.56 -13.19
C GLU A 97 -5.36 3.40 -13.67
N PRO A 98 -5.70 3.35 -14.97
CA PRO A 98 -6.74 4.21 -15.54
C PRO A 98 -8.16 3.93 -15.04
N THR A 99 -8.45 2.70 -14.60
CA THR A 99 -9.79 2.34 -14.10
C THR A 99 -9.93 2.49 -12.59
N ALA A 100 -8.87 2.93 -11.89
CA ALA A 100 -8.94 3.10 -10.46
C ALA A 100 -9.82 4.32 -10.09
N GLY A 101 -10.81 4.11 -9.23
CA GLY A 101 -11.75 5.16 -8.80
C GLY A 101 -12.88 5.47 -9.80
N ASP A 102 -12.94 4.76 -10.94
CA ASP A 102 -14.08 4.81 -11.85
C ASP A 102 -15.18 3.85 -11.32
N PRO A 103 -16.40 4.33 -11.05
CA PRO A 103 -17.51 3.43 -10.77
C PRO A 103 -17.92 2.72 -12.08
N ASP A 104 -17.61 1.43 -12.19
CA ASP A 104 -18.21 0.55 -13.21
C ASP A 104 -19.75 0.66 -13.25
#